data_AF-R8Z3H8-F1
#
_entry.id   AF-R8Z3H8-F1
#
_cell.length_a   1.000
_cell.length_b   1.000
_cell.length_c   1.000
_cell.angle_alpha   90.00
_cell.angle_beta   90.00
_cell.angle_gamma   90.00
#
_symmetry.space_group_name_H-M   'P 1'
#
loop_
_entity.id
_entity.type
_entity.pdbx_description
1 polymer ?
#
loop_
_entity_poly.entity_id
_entity_poly.type
_entity_poly.pdbx_seq_one_letter_code
_entity_poly.pdbx_strand_id
1 'polypeptide(L)'
;MTVLNVGDNQEIIHFFMGVKAHFESIFKDSEFDTNYLINCYYSKFSDKMFAEKYSLLPESQELWEHWGYFEVALRVYYYEVLKHKPDQLAFIEWLNDFIKENRA
;
A
#
# COMPACT_ATOMS: atom_id res chain seq x y z
N MET A 1 -8.41 -3.10 15.63
CA MET A 1 -7.99 -1.73 15.27
C MET A 1 -8.53 -1.42 13.89
N THR A 2 -9.08 -0.22 13.68
CA THR A 2 -9.63 0.22 12.40
C THR A 2 -8.54 0.58 11.40
N VAL A 3 -8.85 0.42 10.12
CA VAL A 3 -7.95 0.61 8.97
C VAL A 3 -7.58 2.09 8.74
N LEU A 4 -8.29 3.06 9.32
CA LEU A 4 -7.92 4.49 9.32
C LEU A 4 -8.66 5.22 10.49
N ASN A 5 -8.25 6.45 10.84
CA ASN A 5 -8.53 7.14 12.12
C ASN A 5 -9.81 8.03 12.11
N VAL A 6 -10.19 8.53 13.29
CA VAL A 6 -11.28 9.52 13.47
C VAL A 6 -10.88 10.85 12.83
N GLY A 7 -11.32 11.09 11.59
CA GLY A 7 -11.05 12.32 10.83
C GLY A 7 -10.79 12.08 9.34
N ASP A 8 -10.48 10.84 8.95
CA ASP A 8 -10.23 10.49 7.55
C ASP A 8 -11.54 10.44 6.73
N ASN A 9 -11.46 10.85 5.46
CA ASN A 9 -12.59 10.80 4.53
C ASN A 9 -13.14 9.36 4.45
N GLN A 10 -14.47 9.20 4.53
CA GLN A 10 -15.14 7.90 4.44
C GLN A 10 -14.79 7.13 3.17
N GLU A 11 -14.54 7.84 2.06
CA GLU A 11 -14.11 7.24 0.80
C GLU A 11 -12.73 6.59 0.91
N ILE A 12 -11.78 7.27 1.57
CA ILE A 12 -10.44 6.74 1.82
C ILE A 12 -10.52 5.50 2.72
N ILE A 13 -11.34 5.56 3.78
CA ILE A 13 -11.58 4.41 4.67
C ILE A 13 -12.11 3.22 3.85
N HIS A 14 -13.13 3.46 3.01
CA HIS A 14 -13.73 2.42 2.19
C HIS A 14 -12.72 1.84 1.19
N PHE A 15 -11.91 2.69 0.56
CA PHE A 15 -10.87 2.27 -0.36
C PHE A 15 -9.87 1.31 0.31
N PHE A 16 -9.35 1.67 1.48
CA PHE A 16 -8.36 0.84 2.18
C PHE A 16 -8.97 -0.42 2.81
N MET A 17 -10.27 -0.47 3.07
CA MET A 17 -10.96 -1.75 3.35
C MET A 17 -10.93 -2.69 2.13
N GLY A 18 -11.06 -2.15 0.92
CA GLY A 18 -10.87 -2.91 -0.32
C GLY A 18 -9.43 -3.41 -0.49
N VAL A 19 -8.45 -2.53 -0.25
CA VAL A 19 -7.01 -2.89 -0.25
C VAL A 19 -6.74 -4.04 0.71
N LYS A 20 -7.28 -3.97 1.93
CA LYS A 20 -7.16 -5.04 2.94
C LYS A 20 -7.66 -6.39 2.42
N ALA A 21 -8.87 -6.42 1.86
CA ALA A 21 -9.46 -7.65 1.35
C ALA A 21 -8.60 -8.27 0.22
N HIS A 22 -8.05 -7.44 -0.65
CA HIS A 22 -7.11 -7.89 -1.69
C HIS A 22 -5.80 -8.41 -1.09
N PHE A 23 -5.20 -7.69 -0.14
CA PHE A 23 -3.97 -8.10 0.53
C PHE A 23 -4.11 -9.49 1.18
N GLU A 24 -5.15 -9.66 2.00
CA GLU A 24 -5.41 -10.92 2.71
C GLU A 24 -5.68 -12.09 1.75
N SER A 25 -6.34 -11.81 0.61
CA SER A 25 -6.60 -12.80 -0.43
C SER A 25 -5.33 -13.25 -1.18
N ILE A 26 -4.38 -12.34 -1.41
CA ILE A 26 -3.14 -12.62 -2.15
C ILE A 26 -2.16 -13.38 -1.26
N PHE A 27 -1.86 -12.84 -0.07
CA PHE A 27 -0.75 -13.35 0.74
C PHE A 27 -1.16 -14.46 1.70
N LYS A 28 -2.44 -14.53 2.09
CA LYS A 28 -3.03 -15.61 2.92
C LYS A 28 -2.23 -15.98 4.17
N ASP A 29 -1.50 -15.02 4.73
CA ASP A 29 -0.68 -15.19 5.93
C ASP A 29 -1.41 -14.58 7.13
N SER A 30 -1.70 -15.42 8.13
CA SER A 30 -2.40 -15.04 9.35
C SER A 30 -1.53 -14.25 10.34
N GLU A 31 -0.21 -14.24 10.15
CA GLU A 31 0.71 -13.48 11.01
C GLU A 31 0.70 -11.98 10.67
N PHE A 32 0.22 -11.59 9.50
CA PHE A 32 0.12 -10.19 9.11
C PHE A 32 -1.01 -9.48 9.84
N ASP A 33 -0.66 -8.47 10.64
CA ASP A 33 -1.62 -7.44 11.05
C ASP A 33 -1.82 -6.46 9.88
N THR A 34 -2.67 -6.85 8.94
CA THR A 34 -2.93 -6.09 7.70
C THR A 34 -3.42 -4.66 8.00
N ASN A 35 -4.18 -4.45 9.08
CA ASN A 35 -4.61 -3.11 9.45
C ASN A 35 -3.40 -2.26 9.84
N TYR A 36 -2.51 -2.79 10.68
CA TYR A 36 -1.29 -2.07 11.07
C TYR A 36 -0.41 -1.75 9.87
N LEU A 37 -0.22 -2.70 8.94
CA LEU A 37 0.57 -2.49 7.73
C LEU A 37 -0.03 -1.38 6.85
N ILE A 38 -1.33 -1.41 6.60
CA ILE A 38 -2.02 -0.37 5.82
C ILE A 38 -1.90 0.99 6.51
N ASN A 39 -2.08 1.07 7.83
CA ASN A 39 -1.96 2.33 8.57
C ASN A 39 -0.54 2.90 8.47
N CYS A 40 0.48 2.04 8.56
CA CYS A 40 1.88 2.45 8.41
C CYS A 40 2.15 2.99 7.00
N TYR A 41 1.69 2.29 5.98
CA TYR A 41 1.81 2.71 4.59
C TYR A 41 1.12 4.07 4.37
N TYR A 42 -0.16 4.16 4.72
CA TYR A 42 -0.93 5.39 4.57
C TYR A 42 -0.26 6.57 5.27
N SER A 43 0.15 6.40 6.53
CA SER A 43 0.78 7.48 7.30
C SER A 43 2.12 7.95 6.72
N LYS A 44 2.91 7.06 6.10
CA LYS A 44 4.20 7.44 5.50
C LYS A 44 4.00 8.11 4.16
N PHE A 45 3.23 7.49 3.28
CA PHE A 45 3.14 7.91 1.89
C PHE A 45 2.22 9.12 1.68
N SER A 46 1.31 9.41 2.63
CA SER A 46 0.58 10.69 2.67
C SER A 46 1.36 11.83 3.36
N ASP A 47 2.46 11.52 4.06
CA ASP A 47 3.25 12.53 4.76
C ASP A 47 4.21 13.25 3.80
N LYS A 48 4.16 14.58 3.83
CA LYS A 48 4.96 15.43 2.96
C LYS A 48 6.45 15.33 3.23
N MET A 49 6.86 15.31 4.50
CA MET A 49 8.29 15.27 4.86
C MET A 49 8.91 13.92 4.48
N PHE A 50 8.18 12.83 4.66
CA PHE A 50 8.59 11.50 4.24
C PHE A 50 8.75 11.43 2.72
N ALA A 51 7.76 11.90 1.96
CA ALA A 51 7.83 11.90 0.51
C ALA A 51 9.03 12.73 0.00
N GLU A 52 9.22 13.95 0.53
CA GLU A 52 10.33 14.83 0.16
C GLU A 52 11.70 14.19 0.44
N LYS A 53 11.85 13.48 1.56
CA LYS A 53 13.09 12.76 1.91
C LYS A 53 13.52 11.74 0.84
N TYR A 54 12.57 11.17 0.12
CA TYR A 54 12.81 10.20 -0.95
C TYR A 54 12.61 10.79 -2.35
N SER A 55 12.54 12.12 -2.48
CA SER A 55 12.28 12.81 -3.76
C SER A 55 10.97 12.36 -4.43
N LEU A 56 9.97 12.01 -3.63
CA LEU A 56 8.63 11.62 -4.05
C LEU A 56 7.63 12.75 -3.80
N LEU A 57 6.48 12.66 -4.47
CA LEU A 57 5.30 13.44 -4.10
C LEU A 57 4.47 12.65 -3.09
N PRO A 58 3.80 13.32 -2.14
CA PRO A 58 2.85 12.65 -1.25
C PRO A 58 1.74 12.00 -2.08
N GLU A 59 1.38 10.78 -1.72
CA GLU A 59 0.30 10.05 -2.37
C GLU A 59 -1.05 10.64 -1.95
N SER A 60 -1.96 10.74 -2.92
CA SER A 60 -3.31 11.27 -2.73
C SER A 60 -4.36 10.19 -3.02
N GLN A 61 -5.61 10.48 -2.65
CA GLN A 61 -6.74 9.61 -2.95
C GLN A 61 -6.87 9.32 -4.45
N GLU A 62 -6.74 10.34 -5.30
CA GLU A 62 -6.85 10.18 -6.76
C GLU A 62 -5.78 9.23 -7.31
N LEU A 63 -4.58 9.24 -6.72
CA LEU A 63 -3.49 8.37 -7.12
C LEU A 63 -3.74 6.92 -6.71
N TRP A 64 -4.23 6.68 -5.50
CA TRP A 64 -4.61 5.34 -5.06
C TRP A 64 -5.77 4.77 -5.88
N GLU A 65 -6.77 5.58 -6.18
CA GLU A 65 -7.88 5.19 -7.05
C GLU A 65 -7.42 4.85 -8.47
N HIS A 66 -6.44 5.60 -9.01
CA HIS A 66 -5.84 5.30 -10.30
C HIS A 66 -5.13 3.94 -10.33
N TRP A 67 -4.39 3.59 -9.27
CA TRP A 67 -3.71 2.28 -9.15
C TRP A 67 -4.68 1.13 -8.83
N GLY A 68 -5.76 1.43 -8.10
CA GLY A 68 -6.75 0.46 -7.67
C GLY A 68 -6.28 -0.45 -6.52
N TYR A 69 -7.22 -1.24 -5.98
CA TYR A 69 -7.02 -2.01 -4.74
C TYR A 69 -5.86 -3.00 -4.80
N PHE A 70 -5.69 -3.67 -5.94
CA PHE A 70 -4.68 -4.72 -6.11
C PHE A 70 -3.26 -4.15 -6.04
N GLU A 71 -2.97 -3.10 -6.83
CA GLU A 71 -1.64 -2.52 -6.84
C GLU A 71 -1.29 -1.89 -5.48
N VAL A 72 -2.25 -1.20 -4.84
CA VAL A 72 -2.01 -0.63 -3.49
C VAL A 72 -1.75 -1.73 -2.46
N ALA A 73 -2.43 -2.88 -2.54
CA ALA A 73 -2.13 -4.02 -1.66
C ALA A 73 -0.69 -4.53 -1.86
N LEU A 74 -0.20 -4.60 -3.09
CA LEU A 74 1.18 -4.99 -3.39
C LEU A 74 2.19 -3.95 -2.91
N ARG A 75 1.87 -2.65 -2.99
CA ARG A 75 2.70 -1.57 -2.43
C ARG A 75 2.82 -1.69 -0.91
N VAL A 76 1.70 -1.92 -0.22
CA VAL A 76 1.71 -2.16 1.25
C VAL A 76 2.65 -3.32 1.59
N TYR A 77 2.55 -4.43 0.87
CA TYR A 77 3.44 -5.58 1.08
C TYR A 77 4.91 -5.22 0.85
N TYR A 78 5.21 -4.59 -0.27
CA TYR A 78 6.57 -4.24 -0.67
C TYR A 78 7.26 -3.29 0.31
N TYR A 79 6.56 -2.26 0.80
CA TYR A 79 7.17 -1.26 1.66
C TYR A 79 7.09 -1.59 3.16
N GLU A 80 6.04 -2.29 3.61
CA GLU A 80 5.84 -2.55 5.04
C GLU A 80 6.26 -3.96 5.47
N VAL A 81 6.04 -4.97 4.63
CA VAL A 81 6.46 -6.35 4.94
C VAL A 81 7.90 -6.59 4.51
N LEU A 82 8.23 -6.31 3.25
CA LEU A 82 9.61 -6.49 2.74
C LEU A 82 10.56 -5.38 3.17
N LYS A 83 10.03 -4.25 3.69
CA LYS A 83 10.79 -3.10 4.21
C LYS A 83 11.74 -2.49 3.18
N HIS A 84 11.35 -2.51 1.91
CA HIS A 84 12.11 -1.83 0.87
C HIS A 84 12.07 -0.32 1.03
N LYS A 85 13.09 0.35 0.49
CA LYS A 85 13.10 1.81 0.44
C LYS A 85 12.09 2.30 -0.60
N PRO A 86 11.45 3.45 -0.38
CA PRO A 86 10.63 4.11 -1.40
C PRO A 86 11.47 4.40 -2.65
N ASP A 87 11.24 3.61 -3.70
CA ASP A 87 11.85 3.75 -5.02
C ASP A 87 10.85 3.19 -6.04
N GLN A 88 10.34 4.07 -6.89
CA GLN A 88 9.29 3.73 -7.83
C GLN A 88 9.77 2.76 -8.92
N LEU A 89 11.02 2.87 -9.37
CA LEU A 89 11.55 1.98 -10.40
C LEU A 89 11.77 0.58 -9.83
N ALA A 90 12.38 0.49 -8.64
CA ALA A 90 12.58 -0.79 -7.96
C ALA A 90 11.25 -1.51 -7.66
N PHE A 91 10.20 -0.76 -7.29
CA PHE A 91 8.87 -1.31 -7.13
C PHE A 91 8.30 -1.86 -8.44
N ILE A 92 8.42 -1.13 -9.56
CA ILE A 92 7.91 -1.58 -10.87
C ILE A 92 8.64 -2.85 -11.33
N GLU A 93 9.95 -2.92 -11.16
CA GLU A 93 10.74 -4.11 -11.47
C GLU A 93 10.25 -5.32 -10.67
N TRP A 94 10.14 -5.18 -9.35
CA TRP A 94 9.63 -6.22 -8.48
C TRP A 94 8.20 -6.64 -8.83
N LEU A 95 7.31 -5.68 -9.12
CA LEU A 95 5.92 -5.94 -9.48
C LEU A 95 5.82 -6.77 -10.76
N ASN A 96 6.63 -6.44 -11.77
CA ASN A 96 6.66 -7.19 -13.01
C ASN A 96 7.09 -8.64 -12.80
N ASP A 97 8.07 -8.87 -11.94
CA ASP A 97 8.55 -10.22 -11.64
C ASP A 97 7.53 -11.00 -10.80
N PHE A 98 6.94 -10.36 -9.78
CA PHE A 98 5.84 -10.95 -9.00
C PHE A 98 4.67 -11.39 -9.88
N ILE A 99 4.25 -10.56 -10.85
CA ILE A 99 3.15 -10.89 -11.77
C ILE A 99 3.53 -12.05 -12.68
N LYS A 100 4.77 -12.12 -13.19
CA LYS A 100 5.21 -13.24 -14.04
C LYS A 100 5.17 -14.56 -13.27
N GLU A 101 5.64 -14.55 -12.02
CA GLU A 101 5.68 -15.75 -11.17
C GLU A 101 4.28 -16.25 -10.79
N ASN A 102 3.33 -15.33 -10.53
CA ASN A 102 1.98 -15.68 -10.09
C ASN A 102 0.97 -15.90 -11.24
N ARG A 103 1.39 -15.74 -12.50
CA ARG A 103 0.58 -16.08 -13.69
C ARG A 103 0.90 -17.47 -14.26
N ALA A 104 1.97 -18.12 -13.79
CA ALA A 104 2.36 -19.48 -14.17
C ALA A 104 1.61 -20.54 -13.37
#